data_AF-A0A1E7HY19-F1
#
_entry.id   AF-A0A1E7HY19-F1
#
_cell.length_a   1.000
_cell.length_b   1.000
_cell.length_c   1.000
_cell.angle_alpha   90.00
_cell.angle_beta   90.00
_cell.angle_gamma   90.00
#
_symmetry.space_group_name_H-M   'P 1'
#
loop_
_entity.id
_entity.type
_entity.pdbx_description
1 polymer ?
#
loop_
_entity_poly.entity_id
_entity_poly.type
_entity_poly.pdbx_seq_one_letter_code
_entity_poly.pdbx_strand_id
1 'polypeptide(L)'
;MNDRTSIEPINNLDYLEELLDQGYIIKGPRKDSSRDLISFKAFLKKGKEFAPEVWLSHMGYEFVEPSTFTKGHKIAYKIIDKFPDERFNSNYTLVKGNREIPLYLKVPVLKAE
;
A
#
# COMPACT_ATOMS: atom_id res chain seq x y z
N MET A 1 6.26 6.23 -23.34
CA MET A 1 7.09 5.89 -22.17
C MET A 1 6.15 5.41 -21.08
N ASN A 2 6.02 4.09 -20.90
CA ASN A 2 5.17 3.52 -19.86
C ASN A 2 6.03 3.27 -18.63
N ASP A 3 6.16 4.29 -17.79
CA ASP A 3 6.88 4.14 -16.52
C ASP A 3 6.14 3.15 -15.64
N ARG A 4 6.74 1.96 -15.52
CA ARG A 4 6.26 0.88 -14.67
C ARG A 4 6.40 1.24 -13.18
N THR A 5 6.97 2.40 -12.88
CA THR A 5 7.52 2.89 -11.61
C THR A 5 6.78 4.12 -11.04
N SER A 6 5.82 4.70 -11.76
CA SER A 6 5.20 6.00 -11.42
C SER A 6 4.02 5.98 -10.42
N ILE A 7 3.68 4.84 -9.83
CA ILE A 7 2.58 4.83 -8.84
C ILE A 7 3.16 5.15 -7.47
N GLU A 8 2.78 6.30 -6.95
CA GLU A 8 3.22 6.81 -5.65
C GLU A 8 2.33 6.28 -4.51
N PRO A 9 2.70 6.49 -3.24
CA PRO A 9 1.84 6.14 -2.12
C PRO A 9 0.48 6.83 -2.19
N ILE A 10 -0.58 6.04 -2.07
CA ILE A 10 -1.96 6.49 -2.07
C ILE A 10 -2.31 6.95 -0.65
N ASN A 11 -2.33 8.26 -0.44
CA ASN A 11 -2.59 8.89 0.87
C ASN A 11 -3.82 9.80 0.87
N ASN A 12 -4.44 10.05 -0.28
CA ASN A 12 -5.60 10.94 -0.40
C ASN A 12 -6.59 10.42 -1.46
N LEU A 13 -7.81 10.95 -1.41
CA LEU A 13 -8.89 10.52 -2.31
C LEU A 13 -8.68 11.00 -3.75
N ASP A 14 -8.12 12.20 -3.94
CA ASP A 14 -7.97 12.79 -5.27
C ASP A 14 -7.04 11.93 -6.14
N TYR A 15 -5.88 11.54 -5.60
CA TYR A 15 -4.96 10.62 -6.28
C TYR A 15 -5.56 9.23 -6.49
N LEU A 16 -6.41 8.75 -5.58
CA LEU A 16 -7.13 7.50 -5.80
C LEU A 16 -8.08 7.64 -6.99
N GLU A 17 -8.87 8.71 -7.10
CA GLU A 17 -9.77 8.91 -8.25
C GLU A 17 -8.98 9.02 -9.56
N GLU A 18 -7.84 9.71 -9.58
CA GLU A 18 -6.96 9.76 -10.75
C GLU A 18 -6.53 8.35 -11.20
N LEU A 19 -6.19 7.47 -10.26
CA LEU A 19 -5.86 6.08 -10.58
C LEU A 19 -7.08 5.33 -11.14
N LEU A 20 -8.27 5.53 -10.58
CA LEU A 20 -9.49 4.91 -11.09
C LEU A 20 -9.81 5.37 -12.52
N ASP A 21 -9.66 6.66 -12.80
CA ASP A 21 -9.85 7.25 -14.14
C ASP A 21 -8.84 6.72 -15.16
N GLN A 22 -7.62 6.40 -14.69
CA GLN A 22 -6.61 5.70 -15.50
C GLN A 22 -6.91 4.20 -15.71
N GLY A 23 -8.03 3.68 -15.20
CA GLY A 23 -8.47 2.30 -15.33
C GLY A 23 -7.85 1.34 -14.31
N TYR A 24 -7.33 1.84 -13.19
CA TYR A 24 -6.97 0.99 -12.06
C TYR A 24 -8.21 0.58 -11.25
N ILE A 25 -8.14 -0.57 -10.61
CA ILE A 25 -9.18 -1.11 -9.73
C ILE A 25 -8.54 -1.52 -8.42
N ILE A 26 -9.22 -1.25 -7.31
CA ILE A 26 -8.85 -1.77 -5.99
C ILE A 26 -9.51 -3.13 -5.78
N LYS A 27 -8.70 -4.16 -5.55
CA LYS A 27 -9.15 -5.45 -5.02
C LYS A 27 -8.73 -5.58 -3.56
N GLY A 28 -9.62 -6.10 -2.73
CA GLY A 28 -9.35 -6.31 -1.31
C GLY A 28 -9.94 -7.64 -0.81
N PRO A 29 -9.95 -7.83 0.51
CA PRO A 29 -10.34 -9.10 1.12
C PRO A 29 -11.83 -9.43 0.98
N ARG A 30 -12.68 -8.46 0.59
CA ARG A 30 -14.12 -8.70 0.46
C ARG A 30 -14.50 -9.39 -0.85
N LYS A 31 -13.55 -9.53 -1.80
CA LYS A 31 -13.75 -10.13 -3.12
C LYS A 31 -14.87 -9.43 -3.93
N ASP A 32 -15.10 -8.16 -3.64
CA ASP A 32 -16.10 -7.31 -4.27
C ASP A 32 -15.47 -5.93 -4.42
N SER A 33 -15.10 -5.58 -5.66
CA SER A 33 -14.32 -4.37 -5.95
C SER A 33 -15.01 -3.09 -5.46
N SER A 34 -16.36 -3.05 -5.48
CA SER A 34 -17.12 -1.89 -5.02
C SER A 34 -17.05 -1.75 -3.50
N ARG A 35 -17.24 -2.86 -2.76
CA ARG A 35 -17.15 -2.86 -1.29
C ARG A 35 -15.72 -2.66 -0.79
N ASP A 36 -14.75 -3.21 -1.51
CA ASP A 36 -13.33 -3.00 -1.25
C ASP A 36 -12.96 -1.54 -1.47
N LEU A 37 -13.41 -0.92 -2.56
CA LEU A 37 -13.19 0.51 -2.82
C LEU A 37 -13.81 1.41 -1.74
N ILE A 38 -15.05 1.13 -1.31
CA ILE A 38 -15.70 1.89 -0.21
C ILE A 38 -14.86 1.81 1.07
N SER A 39 -14.40 0.60 1.42
CA SER A 39 -13.56 0.38 2.60
C SER A 39 -12.22 1.10 2.48
N PHE A 40 -11.59 1.03 1.30
CA PHE A 40 -10.32 1.68 0.99
C PHE A 40 -10.43 3.20 1.10
N LYS A 41 -11.46 3.82 0.50
CA LYS A 41 -11.76 5.25 0.64
C LYS A 41 -11.96 5.65 2.10
N ALA A 42 -12.61 4.81 2.92
CA ALA A 42 -12.77 5.07 4.34
C ALA A 42 -11.44 5.03 5.11
N PHE A 43 -10.47 4.20 4.71
CA PHE A 43 -9.13 4.22 5.30
C PHE A 43 -8.36 5.49 4.95
N LEU A 44 -8.40 5.92 3.68
CA LEU A 44 -7.75 7.18 3.25
C LEU A 44 -8.31 8.39 4.01
N LYS A 45 -9.64 8.45 4.20
CA LYS A 45 -10.29 9.48 5.03
C LYS A 45 -9.81 9.50 6.50
N LYS A 46 -9.26 8.40 7.01
CA LYS A 46 -8.65 8.29 8.34
C LYS A 46 -7.15 8.59 8.35
N GLY A 47 -6.62 9.14 7.26
CA GLY A 47 -5.19 9.45 7.12
C GLY A 47 -4.30 8.22 6.96
N LYS A 48 -4.86 7.08 6.51
CA LYS A 48 -4.06 5.90 6.18
C LYS A 48 -3.38 6.08 4.83
N GLU A 49 -2.17 5.57 4.72
CA GLU A 49 -1.36 5.63 3.51
C GLU A 49 -1.01 4.22 3.02
N PHE A 50 -1.20 3.97 1.73
CA PHE A 50 -0.93 2.69 1.09
C PHE A 50 0.14 2.86 0.00
N ALA A 51 1.30 2.25 0.17
CA ALA A 51 2.37 2.28 -0.82
C ALA A 51 2.33 1.04 -1.74
N PRO A 52 2.47 1.21 -3.06
CA PRO A 52 2.67 0.10 -3.97
C PRO A 52 3.98 -0.66 -3.70
N GLU A 53 3.98 -2.00 -3.77
CA GLU A 53 5.20 -2.81 -3.58
C GLU A 53 6.33 -2.41 -4.55
N VAL A 54 5.98 -2.10 -5.80
CA VAL A 54 6.95 -1.64 -6.81
C VAL A 54 7.61 -0.31 -6.44
N TRP A 55 6.87 0.59 -5.80
CA TRP A 55 7.40 1.86 -5.31
C TRP A 55 8.34 1.63 -4.13
N LEU A 56 7.97 0.74 -3.21
CA LEU A 56 8.79 0.39 -2.05
C LEU A 56 10.13 -0.23 -2.48
N SER A 57 10.09 -1.17 -3.42
CA SER A 57 11.31 -1.75 -3.98
C SER A 57 12.20 -0.70 -4.63
N HIS A 58 11.63 0.21 -5.43
CA HIS A 58 12.37 1.30 -6.07
C HIS A 58 12.98 2.28 -5.06
N MET A 59 12.26 2.55 -3.97
CA MET A 59 12.73 3.43 -2.88
C MET A 59 13.73 2.75 -1.94
N GLY A 60 14.11 1.50 -2.18
CA GLY A 60 15.09 0.76 -1.38
C GLY A 60 14.55 0.32 -0.03
N TYR A 61 13.27 -0.02 0.07
CA TYR A 61 12.75 -0.73 1.23
C TYR A 61 13.20 -2.19 1.20
N GLU A 62 13.53 -2.72 2.38
CA GLU A 62 13.79 -4.13 2.58
C GLU A 62 12.50 -4.87 2.89
N PHE A 63 12.35 -6.08 2.34
CA PHE A 63 11.17 -6.92 2.56
C PHE A 63 11.49 -8.05 3.52
N VAL A 64 10.66 -8.19 4.56
CA VAL A 64 10.73 -9.25 5.54
C VAL A 64 9.56 -10.19 5.29
N GLU A 65 9.87 -11.45 5.01
CA GLU A 65 8.87 -12.49 4.79
C GLU A 65 8.08 -12.81 6.06
N PRO A 66 6.83 -13.31 5.93
CA PRO A 66 6.01 -13.74 7.05
C PRO A 66 6.74 -14.67 8.02
N SER A 67 6.75 -14.31 9.30
CA SER A 67 7.33 -15.11 10.38
C SER A 67 6.52 -14.94 11.66
N THR A 68 6.84 -15.71 12.70
CA THR A 68 6.26 -15.53 14.04
C THR A 68 6.48 -14.11 14.55
N PHE A 69 7.63 -13.50 14.26
CA PHE A 69 7.96 -12.13 14.66
C PHE A 69 7.11 -11.09 13.95
N THR A 70 6.77 -11.31 12.68
CA THR A 70 5.91 -10.41 11.89
C THR A 70 4.42 -10.76 12.01
N LYS A 71 4.05 -11.67 12.93
CA LYS A 71 2.69 -12.19 13.13
C LYS A 71 2.07 -12.74 11.83
N GLY A 72 2.90 -13.32 10.95
CA GLY A 72 2.47 -13.86 9.67
C GLY A 72 2.23 -12.82 8.57
N HIS A 73 2.63 -11.57 8.76
CA HIS A 73 2.55 -10.54 7.73
C HIS A 73 3.88 -10.36 7.00
N LYS A 74 3.82 -10.14 5.68
CA LYS A 74 4.97 -9.62 4.91
C LYS A 74 5.10 -8.13 5.19
N ILE A 75 6.30 -7.69 5.58
CA ILE A 75 6.59 -6.30 5.97
C ILE A 75 7.59 -5.72 4.98
N ALA A 76 7.48 -4.43 4.71
CA ALA A 76 8.51 -3.63 4.07
C ALA A 76 8.98 -2.57 5.06
N TYR A 77 10.29 -2.37 5.21
CA TYR A 77 10.83 -1.35 6.10
C TYR A 77 12.02 -0.60 5.51
N LYS A 78 12.23 0.62 5.98
CA LYS A 78 13.42 1.43 5.69
C LYS A 78 13.72 2.35 6.88
N ILE A 79 14.99 2.51 7.23
CA ILE A 79 15.40 3.50 8.24
C ILE A 79 15.53 4.87 7.56
N ILE A 80 14.77 5.85 8.03
CA ILE A 80 14.78 7.23 7.56
C ILE A 80 15.04 8.13 8.77
N ASP A 81 16.12 8.93 8.73
CA ASP A 81 16.49 9.84 9.82
C ASP A 81 16.55 9.18 11.21
N LYS A 82 17.06 7.93 11.27
CA LYS A 82 17.16 7.06 12.45
C LYS A 82 15.82 6.48 12.96
N PHE A 83 14.72 6.71 12.26
CA PHE A 83 13.42 6.13 12.60
C PHE A 83 13.01 5.06 11.56
N PRO A 84 12.45 3.93 11.99
CA PRO A 84 11.92 2.93 11.06
C PRO A 84 10.61 3.42 10.43
N ASP A 85 10.56 3.49 9.10
CA ASP A 85 9.31 3.54 8.33
C ASP A 85 8.93 2.10 7.99
N GLU A 86 7.93 1.58 8.70
CA GLU A 86 7.42 0.22 8.54
C GLU A 86 6.07 0.20 7.85
N ARG A 87 5.91 -0.77 6.95
CA ARG A 87 4.69 -0.94 6.16
C ARG A 87 4.33 -2.41 6.03
N PHE A 88 3.06 -2.74 6.19
CA PHE A 88 2.59 -4.13 6.22
C PHE A 88 1.74 -4.39 4.99
N ASN A 89 1.84 -5.59 4.41
CA ASN A 89 0.97 -5.98 3.31
C ASN A 89 -0.50 -5.90 3.76
N SER A 90 -1.27 -5.05 3.10
CA SER A 90 -2.62 -4.66 3.53
C SER A 90 -3.74 -5.58 3.05
N ASN A 91 -3.40 -6.65 2.31
CA ASN A 91 -4.32 -7.48 1.53
C ASN A 91 -5.11 -6.71 0.46
N TYR A 92 -4.81 -5.43 0.23
CA TYR A 92 -5.28 -4.69 -0.93
C TYR A 92 -4.28 -4.77 -2.06
N THR A 93 -4.80 -4.77 -3.28
CA THR A 93 -4.02 -4.84 -4.51
C THR A 93 -4.59 -3.85 -5.51
N LEU A 94 -3.72 -3.06 -6.13
CA LEU A 94 -4.06 -2.20 -7.24
C LEU A 94 -3.91 -3.00 -8.54
N VAL A 95 -4.97 -3.05 -9.34
CA VAL A 95 -5.06 -3.90 -10.52
C VAL A 95 -5.30 -3.08 -11.77
N LYS A 96 -4.58 -3.36 -12.87
CA LYS A 96 -4.84 -2.78 -14.20
C LYS A 96 -4.51 -3.80 -15.28
N GLY A 97 -5.53 -4.25 -16.01
CA GLY A 97 -5.41 -5.39 -16.93
C GLY A 97 -4.95 -6.64 -16.18
N ASN A 98 -3.86 -7.26 -16.65
CA ASN A 98 -3.26 -8.45 -16.02
C ASN A 98 -2.21 -8.11 -14.95
N ARG A 99 -2.04 -6.83 -14.61
CA ARG A 99 -1.05 -6.39 -13.63
C ARG A 99 -1.71 -6.25 -12.27
N GLU A 100 -1.14 -6.93 -11.28
CA GLU A 100 -1.53 -6.85 -9.87
C GLU A 100 -0.37 -6.29 -9.06
N ILE A 101 -0.64 -5.25 -8.26
CA ILE A 101 0.36 -4.54 -7.46
C ILE A 101 -0.09 -4.56 -6.00
N PRO A 102 0.56 -5.36 -5.14
CA PRO A 102 0.24 -5.38 -3.71
C PRO A 102 0.44 -4.00 -3.08
N LEU A 103 -0.48 -3.64 -2.18
CA LEU A 103 -0.44 -2.39 -1.44
C LEU A 103 -0.04 -2.64 0.01
N TYR A 104 0.88 -1.83 0.51
CA TYR A 104 1.43 -1.89 1.85
C TYR A 104 0.96 -0.70 2.67
N LEU A 105 0.30 -0.98 3.79
CA LEU A 105 -0.22 0.03 4.70
C LEU A 105 0.91 0.56 5.60
N LYS A 106 1.08 1.87 5.66
CA LYS A 106 1.99 2.52 6.60
C LYS A 106 1.53 2.30 8.04
N VAL A 107 2.44 1.83 8.89
CA VAL A 107 2.17 1.67 10.32
C VAL A 107 2.61 2.92 11.07
N PRO A 108 1.74 3.51 11.89
CA PRO A 108 2.16 4.58 12.78
C PRO A 108 3.15 4.02 13.78
N VAL A 109 4.33 4.65 13.87
CA VAL A 109 5.26 4.40 14.95
C VAL A 109 4.58 4.87 16.23
N LEU A 110 4.05 3.94 17.03
CA LEU A 110 3.62 4.25 18.38
C LEU A 110 4.87 4.72 19.11
N LYS A 111 4.91 6.00 19.50
CA LYS A 111 5.88 6.42 20.51
C LYS A 111 5.60 5.56 21.73
N ALA A 112 6.58 4.76 22.16
CA ALA A 112 6.56 4.22 23.50
C ALA A 112 6.53 5.43 24.44
N GLU A 113 5.42 5.62 25.15
CA GLU A 113 5.33 6.56 26.27
C GLU A 113 6.16 6.06 27.45
#